data_AF-A0A9D3YJC3-F1
#
_entry.id   AF-A0A9D3YJC3-F1
#
_cell.length_a   1.000
_cell.length_b   1.000
_cell.length_c   1.000
_cell.angle_alpha   90.00
_cell.angle_beta   90.00
_cell.angle_gamma   90.00
#
_symmetry.space_group_name_H-M   'P 1'
#
loop_
_entity.id
_entity.type
_entity.pdbx_description
1 polymer ?
#
loop_
_entity_poly.entity_id
_entity_poly.type
_entity_poly.pdbx_seq_one_letter_code
_entity_poly.pdbx_strand_id
1 'polypeptide(L)'
;MASGANPSANKCLFDDHLLQAIGIKKDTSAGRDDCSYIDMFAGKQGQATYIKMFVPEEGLFEPMEKPKSGDWLKEHTERGQTFKQFITGSYRSPDSVHKTVYLLPMVFKEDPVPPEVIAPLERFAAIFFGMPASVMAPESFLGRASDRVNAGVYQVHAGELLGAMGKNLKRDAFCCAGITMADLYPRESWNFVFGLASSAGNTGVYSLARYLSNFGDHQYTRIDLTSSSMQDNVPRDWSHVRHSPLRAFQVSNERQQPPG
;
A
#
# COMPACT_ATOMS: atom_id res chain seq x y z
N MET A 1 25.64 -3.61 47.72
CA MET A 1 24.37 -2.94 47.35
C MET A 1 24.58 -2.30 45.99
N ALA A 2 24.21 -2.99 44.91
CA ALA A 2 24.18 -2.44 43.57
C ALA A 2 22.73 -2.47 43.11
N SER A 3 22.15 -1.29 42.99
CA SER A 3 20.83 -1.02 42.41
C SER A 3 20.90 -1.41 40.93
N GLY A 4 20.36 -2.58 40.59
CA GLY A 4 20.15 -3.00 39.19
C GLY A 4 18.81 -2.47 38.72
N ALA A 5 18.84 -1.52 37.79
CA ALA A 5 17.67 -0.91 37.19
C ALA A 5 16.72 -1.96 36.60
N ASN A 6 15.45 -1.88 37.00
CA ASN A 6 14.34 -2.65 36.47
C ASN A 6 14.09 -2.24 35.00
N PRO A 7 14.08 -3.15 34.01
CA PRO A 7 13.71 -2.82 32.63
C PRO A 7 12.19 -2.73 32.53
N SER A 8 11.59 -1.79 33.25
CA SER A 8 10.16 -1.54 33.28
C SER A 8 9.85 -0.12 32.81
N ALA A 9 10.08 0.12 31.53
CA ALA A 9 9.38 1.16 30.81
C ALA A 9 9.18 0.62 29.40
N ASN A 10 8.06 -0.06 29.19
CA ASN A 10 7.54 -0.38 27.85
C ASN A 10 7.34 0.96 27.13
N LYS A 11 8.40 1.46 26.48
CA LYS A 11 8.33 2.68 25.71
C LYS A 11 7.40 2.42 24.53
N CYS A 12 6.41 3.28 24.34
CA CYS A 12 5.43 3.13 23.28
C CYS A 12 6.12 2.91 21.92
N LEU A 13 5.84 1.78 21.25
CA LEU A 13 6.32 1.45 19.90
C LEU A 13 5.66 2.30 18.80
N PHE A 14 4.58 3.02 19.10
CA PHE A 14 3.88 3.85 18.12
C PHE A 14 4.48 5.26 18.08
N ASP A 15 4.78 5.71 16.86
CA ASP A 15 5.15 7.09 16.57
C ASP A 15 3.92 8.00 16.78
N ASP A 16 4.05 9.03 17.62
CA ASP A 16 2.99 10.00 17.87
C ASP A 16 2.51 10.68 16.57
N HIS A 17 3.41 10.84 15.58
CA HIS A 17 3.05 11.32 14.25
C HIS A 17 2.17 10.34 13.48
N LEU A 18 2.39 9.03 13.62
CA LEU A 18 1.53 8.01 13.01
C LEU A 18 0.14 8.05 13.63
N LEU A 19 0.06 8.10 14.97
CA LEU A 19 -1.23 8.20 15.68
C LEU A 19 -2.00 9.47 15.28
N GLN A 20 -1.31 10.60 15.20
CA GLN A 20 -1.89 11.86 14.74
C GLN A 20 -2.37 11.78 13.28
N ALA A 21 -1.58 11.19 12.39
CA ALA A 21 -1.93 11.04 10.97
C ALA A 21 -3.18 10.18 10.76
N ILE A 22 -3.44 9.22 11.65
CA ILE A 22 -4.59 8.30 11.56
C ILE A 22 -5.78 8.76 12.44
N GLY A 23 -5.73 9.98 12.98
CA GLY A 23 -6.83 10.58 13.75
C GLY A 23 -7.03 9.96 15.14
N ILE A 24 -6.03 9.25 15.65
CA ILE A 24 -6.05 8.59 16.95
C ILE A 24 -5.30 9.48 17.95
N LYS A 25 -5.94 9.81 19.07
CA LYS A 25 -5.26 10.49 20.18
C LYS A 25 -4.77 9.46 21.18
N LYS A 26 -3.49 9.52 21.53
CA LYS A 26 -2.95 8.81 22.68
C LYS A 26 -3.61 9.36 23.94
N ASP A 27 -4.17 8.49 24.78
CA ASP A 27 -4.64 8.89 26.10
C ASP A 27 -3.43 9.10 27.01
N THR A 28 -3.11 10.35 27.31
CA THR A 28 -2.00 10.72 28.20
C THR A 28 -2.44 10.87 29.66
N SER A 29 -3.73 10.72 29.95
CA SER A 29 -4.30 11.02 31.27
C SER A 29 -3.84 10.05 32.38
N ALA A 30 -3.35 8.85 32.00
CA ALA A 30 -2.96 7.81 32.94
C ALA A 30 -1.46 7.80 33.31
N GLY A 31 -0.61 8.66 32.73
CA GLY A 31 0.84 8.63 32.97
C GLY A 31 1.53 7.31 32.55
N ARG A 32 0.85 6.50 31.73
CA ARG A 32 1.33 5.23 31.20
C ARG A 32 1.89 5.45 29.80
N ASP A 33 3.15 5.09 29.60
CA ASP A 33 3.85 5.27 28.33
C ASP A 33 3.87 3.98 27.50
N ASP A 34 3.09 2.96 27.90
CA ASP A 34 2.97 1.69 27.20
C ASP A 34 1.80 1.74 26.20
N CYS A 35 2.07 1.39 24.94
CA CYS A 35 1.10 1.37 23.83
C CYS A 35 -0.06 0.36 24.00
N SER A 36 -0.25 -0.18 25.20
CA SER A 36 -1.29 -1.13 25.59
C SER A 36 -2.70 -0.54 25.47
N TYR A 37 -2.81 0.80 25.42
CA TYR A 37 -4.06 1.54 25.49
C TYR A 37 -4.06 2.69 24.47
N ILE A 38 -4.49 2.39 23.25
CA ILE A 38 -4.78 3.42 22.24
C ILE A 38 -6.30 3.66 22.26
N ASP A 39 -6.71 4.88 22.59
CA ASP A 39 -8.11 5.29 22.64
C ASP A 39 -8.55 5.74 21.24
N MET A 40 -9.33 4.91 20.55
CA MET A 40 -9.96 5.30 19.30
C MET A 40 -11.22 6.12 19.62
N PHE A 41 -11.25 7.36 19.17
CA PHE A 41 -12.25 8.35 19.56
C PHE A 41 -13.72 7.89 19.54
N ALA A 42 -14.36 8.16 20.68
CA ALA A 42 -15.69 8.75 20.82
C ALA A 42 -16.87 7.99 20.19
N GLY A 43 -17.09 6.77 20.66
CA GLY A 43 -18.45 6.25 20.80
C GLY A 43 -19.22 7.05 21.85
N LYS A 44 -20.52 7.31 21.60
CA LYS A 44 -21.46 8.02 22.48
C LYS A 44 -21.22 7.71 23.96
N GLN A 45 -20.99 8.75 24.78
CA GLN A 45 -21.01 8.76 26.25
C GLN A 45 -20.38 7.53 26.94
N GLY A 46 -19.07 7.61 27.21
CA GLY A 46 -18.51 7.03 28.44
C GLY A 46 -18.09 5.55 28.43
N GLN A 47 -17.92 4.91 27.28
CA GLN A 47 -17.24 3.60 27.21
C GLN A 47 -16.04 3.66 26.26
N ALA A 48 -14.84 3.76 26.85
CA ALA A 48 -13.59 3.55 26.14
C ALA A 48 -13.57 2.12 25.58
N THR A 49 -13.59 1.98 24.26
CA THR A 49 -13.52 0.68 23.58
C THR A 49 -12.06 0.43 23.24
N TYR A 50 -11.38 -0.38 24.07
CA TYR A 50 -9.97 -0.71 23.87
C TYR A 50 -9.82 -1.71 22.73
N ILE A 51 -9.12 -1.34 21.66
CA ILE A 51 -8.73 -2.28 20.61
C ILE A 51 -7.31 -2.75 20.93
N LYS A 52 -7.17 -4.02 21.35
CA LYS A 52 -5.86 -4.69 21.40
C LYS A 52 -5.38 -4.92 19.97
N MET A 53 -4.77 -3.89 19.37
CA MET A 53 -4.18 -4.03 18.06
C MET A 53 -2.83 -4.76 18.23
N PHE A 54 -2.65 -5.87 17.50
CA PHE A 54 -1.39 -6.63 17.37
C PHE A 54 -0.92 -7.49 18.55
N VAL A 55 -1.78 -7.84 19.52
CA VAL A 55 -1.49 -8.97 20.42
C VAL A 55 -1.92 -10.25 19.71
N PRO A 56 -1.02 -11.18 19.35
CA PRO A 56 -1.42 -12.45 18.77
C PRO A 56 -2.25 -13.20 19.81
N GLU A 57 -3.56 -13.32 19.58
CA GLU A 57 -4.38 -14.26 20.33
C GLU A 57 -4.18 -15.65 19.72
N GLU A 58 -3.95 -16.64 20.58
CA GLU A 58 -3.85 -18.04 20.16
C GLU A 58 -5.15 -18.43 19.42
N GLY A 59 -5.00 -18.97 18.20
CA GLY A 59 -6.13 -19.38 17.34
C GLY A 59 -6.60 -18.35 16.31
N LEU A 60 -6.07 -17.10 16.30
CA LEU A 60 -6.40 -16.14 15.22
C LEU A 60 -5.72 -16.47 13.88
N PHE A 61 -4.59 -17.17 13.91
CA PHE A 61 -3.80 -17.50 12.73
C PHE A 61 -3.50 -19.00 12.70
N GLU A 62 -4.35 -19.74 11.98
CA GLU A 62 -4.07 -21.14 11.69
C GLU A 62 -2.91 -21.26 10.69
N PRO A 63 -2.06 -22.29 10.80
CA PRO A 63 -1.01 -22.55 9.81
C PRO A 63 -1.59 -22.68 8.40
N MET A 64 -0.91 -22.08 7.41
CA MET A 64 -1.31 -22.26 6.01
C MET A 64 -1.20 -23.73 5.59
N GLU A 65 -2.22 -24.21 4.87
CA GLU A 65 -2.20 -25.54 4.28
C GLU A 65 -1.08 -25.67 3.23
N LYS A 66 -0.65 -26.90 2.96
CA LYS A 66 0.32 -27.15 1.88
C LYS A 66 -0.33 -26.85 0.52
N PRO A 67 0.42 -26.26 -0.44
CA PRO A 67 -0.08 -26.04 -1.79
C PRO A 67 -0.62 -27.31 -2.44
N LYS A 68 -1.80 -27.22 -3.03
CA LYS A 68 -2.54 -28.29 -3.72
C LYS A 68 -2.41 -28.13 -5.25
N SER A 69 -2.91 -29.12 -5.98
CA SER A 69 -3.00 -29.02 -7.45
C SER A 69 -3.84 -27.81 -7.85
N GLY A 70 -3.38 -27.01 -8.82
CA GLY A 70 -4.00 -25.72 -9.16
C GLY A 70 -3.43 -24.51 -8.41
N ASP A 71 -2.71 -24.74 -7.30
CA ASP A 71 -2.05 -23.63 -6.59
C ASP A 71 -0.75 -23.25 -7.30
N TRP A 72 -0.51 -21.96 -7.43
CA TRP A 72 0.69 -21.41 -8.06
C TRP A 72 1.98 -22.02 -7.49
N LEU A 73 2.11 -22.09 -6.16
CA LEU A 73 3.28 -22.65 -5.46
C LEU A 73 3.47 -24.15 -5.68
N LYS A 74 2.46 -24.85 -6.20
CA LYS A 74 2.55 -26.27 -6.57
C LYS A 74 2.95 -26.44 -8.03
N GLU A 75 2.51 -25.54 -8.90
CA GLU A 75 2.74 -25.60 -10.35
C GLU A 75 4.05 -24.93 -10.78
N HIS A 76 4.51 -23.94 -10.03
CA HIS A 76 5.72 -23.19 -10.32
C HIS A 76 6.79 -23.42 -9.25
N THR A 77 8.01 -23.71 -9.72
CA THR A 77 9.17 -23.84 -8.83
C THR A 77 9.76 -22.45 -8.57
N GLU A 78 9.58 -21.96 -7.36
CA GLU A 78 10.16 -20.71 -6.90
C GLU A 78 11.12 -20.94 -5.74
N ARG A 79 12.15 -20.11 -5.64
CA ARG A 79 13.02 -20.10 -4.47
C ARG A 79 12.26 -19.47 -3.31
N GLY A 80 11.81 -20.30 -2.37
CA GLY A 80 11.21 -19.83 -1.13
C GLY A 80 12.18 -18.96 -0.31
N GLN A 81 11.59 -18.19 0.61
CA GLN A 81 12.32 -17.40 1.60
C GLN A 81 11.78 -17.73 3.00
N THR A 82 12.68 -18.09 3.91
CA THR A 82 12.34 -18.27 5.32
C THR A 82 12.23 -16.91 6.02
N PHE A 83 11.46 -16.85 7.12
CA PHE A 83 11.38 -15.66 7.97
C PHE A 83 12.76 -15.15 8.41
N LYS A 84 13.66 -16.04 8.83
CA LYS A 84 15.03 -15.66 9.21
C LYS A 84 15.79 -15.03 8.03
N GLN A 85 15.69 -15.62 6.84
CA GLN A 85 16.32 -15.05 5.63
C GLN A 85 15.72 -13.70 5.24
N PHE A 86 14.43 -13.48 5.50
CA PHE A 86 13.79 -12.18 5.31
C PHE A 86 14.37 -11.14 6.27
N ILE A 87 14.35 -11.42 7.57
CA ILE A 87 14.84 -10.49 8.61
C ILE A 87 16.33 -10.18 8.47
N THR A 88 17.16 -11.17 8.09
CA THR A 88 18.61 -10.96 7.91
C THR A 88 18.99 -10.54 6.49
N GLY A 89 18.04 -10.40 5.58
CA GLY A 89 18.30 -10.00 4.20
C GLY A 89 18.64 -8.51 4.10
N SER A 90 19.26 -8.12 2.99
CA SER A 90 19.56 -6.72 2.69
C SER A 90 18.34 -5.99 2.11
N TYR A 91 17.22 -6.02 2.85
CA TYR A 91 16.02 -5.28 2.52
C TYR A 91 16.09 -3.87 3.09
N ARG A 92 15.51 -2.90 2.38
CA ARG A 92 15.37 -1.55 2.92
C ARG A 92 14.35 -1.57 4.04
N SER A 93 14.78 -1.18 5.22
CA SER A 93 13.91 -0.90 6.36
C SER A 93 13.81 0.60 6.57
N PRO A 94 12.68 1.11 7.08
CA PRO A 94 12.59 2.52 7.47
C PRO A 94 13.71 2.89 8.44
N ASP A 95 14.30 4.07 8.25
CA ASP A 95 15.37 4.59 9.10
C ASP A 95 15.09 6.02 9.55
N SER A 96 16.02 6.67 10.24
CA SER A 96 15.84 8.03 10.76
C SER A 96 15.63 9.10 9.68
N VAL A 97 16.05 8.81 8.45
CA VAL A 97 15.95 9.67 7.28
C VAL A 97 14.81 9.21 6.37
N HIS A 98 14.78 7.94 5.98
CA HIS A 98 13.84 7.39 5.00
C HIS A 98 12.64 6.74 5.70
N LYS A 99 11.60 7.54 5.91
CA LYS A 99 10.48 7.18 6.79
C LYS A 99 9.11 7.61 6.27
N THR A 100 9.03 8.04 5.01
CA THR A 100 7.79 8.52 4.42
C THR A 100 7.45 7.73 3.15
N VAL A 101 6.24 7.20 3.06
CA VAL A 101 5.64 6.71 1.81
C VAL A 101 5.04 7.90 1.07
N TYR A 102 5.55 8.22 -0.11
CA TYR A 102 4.95 9.25 -0.94
C TYR A 102 3.95 8.65 -1.92
N LEU A 103 2.77 9.28 -2.04
CA LEU A 103 1.79 8.98 -3.08
C LEU A 103 1.84 10.12 -4.10
N LEU A 104 2.22 9.84 -5.34
CA LEU A 104 2.33 10.82 -6.42
C LEU A 104 1.18 10.63 -7.42
N PRO A 105 0.17 11.52 -7.46
CA PRO A 105 -0.83 11.48 -8.52
C PRO A 105 -0.18 11.81 -9.87
N MET A 106 -0.18 10.86 -10.80
CA MET A 106 0.41 11.00 -12.13
C MET A 106 -0.70 11.23 -13.16
N VAL A 107 -0.55 12.30 -13.94
CA VAL A 107 -1.54 12.73 -14.92
C VAL A 107 -0.98 12.60 -16.33
N PHE A 108 -1.70 11.93 -17.22
CA PHE A 108 -1.34 11.83 -18.64
C PHE A 108 -2.36 12.55 -19.54
N LYS A 109 -3.28 11.80 -20.14
CA LYS A 109 -4.33 12.30 -21.04
C LYS A 109 -5.70 12.37 -20.36
N GLU A 110 -5.79 11.80 -19.17
CA GLU A 110 -6.96 11.68 -18.33
C GLU A 110 -6.95 12.71 -17.18
N ASP A 111 -8.07 12.82 -16.48
CA ASP A 111 -8.17 13.65 -15.27
C ASP A 111 -7.27 13.08 -14.15
N PRO A 112 -6.76 13.93 -13.23
CA PRO A 112 -5.99 13.45 -12.09
C PRO A 112 -6.80 12.53 -11.19
N VAL A 113 -6.11 11.69 -10.40
CA VAL A 113 -6.72 10.89 -9.33
C VAL A 113 -7.52 11.82 -8.40
N PRO A 114 -8.83 11.61 -8.22
CA PRO A 114 -9.66 12.52 -7.45
C PRO A 114 -9.26 12.58 -5.96
N PRO A 115 -9.35 13.75 -5.30
CA PRO A 115 -9.02 13.90 -3.88
C PRO A 115 -9.73 12.91 -2.95
N GLU A 116 -10.99 12.58 -3.24
CA GLU A 116 -11.83 11.63 -2.53
C GLU A 116 -11.33 10.18 -2.61
N VAL A 117 -10.48 9.86 -3.60
CA VAL A 117 -9.85 8.55 -3.73
C VAL A 117 -8.45 8.54 -3.10
N ILE A 118 -7.64 9.58 -3.38
CA ILE A 118 -6.24 9.60 -2.92
C ILE A 118 -6.12 9.84 -1.40
N ALA A 119 -7.01 10.63 -0.79
CA ALA A 119 -6.92 10.94 0.64
C ALA A 119 -7.24 9.73 1.54
N PRO A 120 -8.26 8.88 1.28
CA PRO A 120 -8.39 7.61 1.98
C PRO A 120 -7.21 6.66 1.75
N LEU A 121 -6.63 6.64 0.54
CA LEU A 121 -5.48 5.80 0.24
C LEU A 121 -4.25 6.21 1.05
N GLU A 122 -4.00 7.50 1.23
CA GLU A 122 -2.96 8.03 2.11
C GLU A 122 -3.13 7.52 3.55
N ARG A 123 -4.33 7.68 4.12
CA ARG A 123 -4.62 7.20 5.48
C ARG A 123 -4.47 5.69 5.60
N PHE A 124 -4.99 4.94 4.64
CA PHE A 124 -4.87 3.49 4.62
C PHE A 124 -3.41 3.05 4.53
N ALA A 125 -2.62 3.64 3.64
CA ALA A 125 -1.19 3.35 3.51
C ALA A 125 -0.45 3.64 4.83
N ALA A 126 -0.76 4.77 5.47
CA ALA A 126 -0.13 5.11 6.75
C ALA A 126 -0.40 4.05 7.83
N ILE A 127 -1.67 3.64 7.96
CA ILE A 127 -2.10 2.60 8.93
C ILE A 127 -1.46 1.25 8.58
N PHE A 128 -1.63 0.81 7.33
CA PHE A 128 -1.25 -0.53 6.90
C PHE A 128 0.26 -0.76 6.99
N PHE A 129 1.07 0.25 6.61
CA PHE A 129 2.52 0.17 6.67
C PHE A 129 3.10 0.63 8.01
N GLY A 130 2.29 1.18 8.91
CA GLY A 130 2.75 1.73 10.18
C GLY A 130 3.80 2.83 10.01
N MET A 131 3.68 3.63 8.95
CA MET A 131 4.68 4.62 8.52
C MET A 131 3.98 5.85 7.96
N PRO A 132 4.47 7.09 8.19
CA PRO A 132 3.91 8.27 7.56
C PRO A 132 3.72 8.11 6.05
N ALA A 133 2.52 8.43 5.56
CA ALA A 133 2.23 8.55 4.14
C ALA A 133 1.89 10.00 3.80
N SER A 134 2.27 10.47 2.62
CA SER A 134 2.03 11.84 2.18
C SER A 134 1.67 11.91 0.70
N VAL A 135 0.55 12.57 0.38
CA VAL A 135 0.17 12.87 -1.00
C VAL A 135 0.98 14.06 -1.53
N MET A 136 1.67 13.86 -2.65
CA MET A 136 2.37 14.90 -3.40
C MET A 136 1.40 15.69 -4.29
N ALA A 137 1.82 16.87 -4.72
CA ALA A 137 1.08 17.60 -5.75
C ALA A 137 0.97 16.74 -7.03
N PRO A 138 -0.20 16.73 -7.71
CA PRO A 138 -0.34 16.06 -8.99
C PRO A 138 0.69 16.57 -10.00
N GLU A 139 1.29 15.66 -10.75
CA GLU A 139 2.33 15.99 -11.74
C GLU A 139 1.97 15.38 -13.11
N SER A 140 2.20 16.15 -14.17
CA SER A 140 2.05 15.64 -15.54
C SER A 140 3.23 14.77 -15.93
N PHE A 141 2.92 13.56 -16.39
CA PHE A 141 3.87 12.60 -16.95
C PHE A 141 3.67 12.38 -18.46
N LEU A 142 2.90 13.26 -19.11
CA LEU A 142 2.71 13.20 -20.56
C LEU A 142 4.06 13.28 -21.29
N GLY A 143 4.32 12.30 -22.16
CA GLY A 143 5.57 12.19 -22.91
C GLY A 143 6.80 11.75 -22.10
N ARG A 144 6.63 11.33 -20.83
CA ARG A 144 7.75 10.83 -20.00
C ARG A 144 7.95 9.32 -20.04
N ALA A 145 7.03 8.60 -20.69
CA ALA A 145 7.10 7.17 -20.94
C ALA A 145 6.39 6.85 -22.25
N SER A 146 6.79 5.75 -22.88
CA SER A 146 6.15 5.17 -24.04
C SER A 146 4.67 4.86 -23.74
N ASP A 147 3.80 5.22 -24.67
CA ASP A 147 2.37 4.97 -24.59
C ASP A 147 1.84 4.27 -25.84
N ARG A 148 0.69 3.60 -25.68
CA ARG A 148 0.03 2.88 -26.77
C ARG A 148 -1.48 2.89 -26.59
N VAL A 149 -2.17 2.49 -27.66
CA VAL A 149 -3.59 2.13 -27.60
C VAL A 149 -3.70 0.63 -27.81
N ASN A 150 -4.20 -0.09 -26.80
CA ASN A 150 -4.44 -1.53 -26.87
C ASN A 150 -5.93 -1.80 -26.65
N ALA A 151 -6.58 -2.46 -27.62
CA ALA A 151 -8.02 -2.73 -27.60
C ALA A 151 -8.88 -1.47 -27.27
N GLY A 152 -8.50 -0.31 -27.81
CA GLY A 152 -9.20 0.96 -27.58
C GLY A 152 -8.85 1.68 -26.26
N VAL A 153 -8.01 1.08 -25.41
CA VAL A 153 -7.59 1.65 -24.12
C VAL A 153 -6.22 2.30 -24.24
N TYR A 154 -6.09 3.53 -23.76
CA TYR A 154 -4.79 4.21 -23.61
C TYR A 154 -3.99 3.58 -22.46
N GLN A 155 -2.76 3.17 -22.77
CA GLN A 155 -1.87 2.53 -21.79
C GLN A 155 -0.49 3.19 -21.78
N VAL A 156 0.14 3.23 -20.61
CA VAL A 156 1.49 3.79 -20.41
C VAL A 156 2.46 2.71 -19.91
N HIS A 157 3.71 2.77 -20.36
CA HIS A 157 4.73 1.79 -20.01
C HIS A 157 5.18 1.92 -18.55
N ALA A 158 4.76 1.00 -17.69
CA ALA A 158 5.00 1.06 -16.24
C ALA A 158 6.50 1.08 -15.88
N GLY A 159 7.33 0.29 -16.58
CA GLY A 159 8.76 0.22 -16.31
C GLY A 159 9.52 1.53 -16.55
N GLU A 160 9.11 2.32 -17.55
CA GLU A 160 9.77 3.60 -17.85
C GLU A 160 9.39 4.66 -16.83
N LEU A 161 8.15 4.63 -16.34
CA LEU A 161 7.70 5.50 -15.25
C LEU A 161 8.49 5.28 -13.97
N LEU A 162 8.78 4.02 -13.60
CA LEU A 162 9.60 3.70 -12.43
C LEU A 162 11.00 4.33 -12.52
N GLY A 163 11.61 4.28 -13.71
CA GLY A 163 12.90 4.92 -13.98
C GLY A 163 12.85 6.44 -13.95
N ALA A 164 11.76 7.05 -14.42
CA ALA A 164 11.55 8.50 -14.36
C ALA A 164 11.36 8.99 -12.91
N MET A 165 10.55 8.30 -12.12
CA MET A 165 10.30 8.63 -10.71
C MET A 165 11.55 8.52 -9.84
N GLY A 166 12.37 7.47 -10.04
CA GLY A 166 13.52 7.18 -9.20
C GLY A 166 14.59 8.28 -9.19
N LYS A 167 14.58 9.16 -10.20
CA LYS A 167 15.55 10.28 -10.33
C LYS A 167 15.25 11.45 -9.39
N ASN A 168 14.00 11.60 -8.94
CA ASN A 168 13.53 12.80 -8.24
C ASN A 168 12.85 12.48 -6.90
N LEU A 169 13.27 11.40 -6.24
CA LEU A 169 12.74 11.06 -4.93
C LEU A 169 13.08 12.14 -3.89
N LYS A 170 12.12 12.43 -3.02
CA LYS A 170 12.37 13.24 -1.83
C LYS A 170 13.39 12.55 -0.94
N ARG A 171 14.24 13.36 -0.28
CA ARG A 171 15.35 12.86 0.54
C ARG A 171 14.89 11.93 1.66
N ASP A 172 13.72 12.19 2.24
CA ASP A 172 13.12 11.42 3.33
C ASP A 172 12.17 10.31 2.85
N ALA A 173 12.06 10.10 1.52
CA ALA A 173 11.25 9.05 0.96
C ALA A 173 11.80 7.68 1.36
N PHE A 174 10.96 6.88 2.02
CA PHE A 174 11.15 5.44 2.07
C PHE A 174 10.90 4.84 0.68
N CYS A 175 9.77 5.21 0.07
CA CYS A 175 9.45 4.93 -1.32
C CYS A 175 8.47 5.98 -1.87
N CYS A 176 8.27 5.98 -3.19
CA CYS A 176 7.23 6.76 -3.86
C CYS A 176 6.39 5.85 -4.74
N ALA A 177 5.06 5.86 -4.52
CA ALA A 177 4.08 5.17 -5.34
C ALA A 177 3.36 6.19 -6.23
N GLY A 178 3.56 6.08 -7.54
CA GLY A 178 2.83 6.80 -8.56
C GLY A 178 1.45 6.21 -8.73
N ILE A 179 0.40 7.01 -8.56
CA ILE A 179 -0.99 6.58 -8.69
C ILE A 179 -1.59 7.27 -9.91
N THR A 180 -2.14 6.51 -10.84
CA THR A 180 -2.65 7.03 -12.11
C THR A 180 -4.01 6.47 -12.47
N MET A 181 -4.73 7.22 -13.30
CA MET A 181 -5.99 6.81 -13.91
C MET A 181 -5.78 6.26 -15.33
N ALA A 182 -4.56 6.33 -15.88
CA ALA A 182 -4.18 5.63 -17.11
C ALA A 182 -3.95 4.13 -16.85
N ASP A 183 -4.28 3.28 -17.83
CA ASP A 183 -3.97 1.85 -17.76
C ASP A 183 -2.46 1.62 -17.97
N LEU A 184 -1.92 0.52 -17.44
CA LEU A 184 -0.47 0.27 -17.44
C LEU A 184 -0.13 -1.02 -18.18
N TYR A 185 1.03 -1.05 -18.83
CA TYR A 185 1.61 -2.28 -19.39
C TYR A 185 3.10 -2.40 -19.05
N PRO A 186 3.65 -3.61 -18.86
CA PRO A 186 5.04 -3.79 -18.43
C PRO A 186 6.02 -4.01 -19.59
N ARG A 187 5.53 -4.52 -20.73
CA ARG A 187 6.28 -4.78 -21.96
C ARG A 187 5.33 -5.01 -23.14
N GLU A 188 5.81 -4.88 -24.36
CA GLU A 188 4.96 -4.91 -25.57
C GLU A 188 4.09 -6.16 -25.70
N SER A 189 4.61 -7.34 -25.36
CA SER A 189 3.90 -8.61 -25.50
C SER A 189 2.81 -8.86 -24.46
N TRP A 190 2.67 -7.99 -23.45
CA TRP A 190 1.69 -8.16 -22.37
C TRP A 190 0.46 -7.31 -22.60
N ASN A 191 -0.68 -7.73 -22.07
CA ASN A 191 -1.93 -6.96 -22.19
C ASN A 191 -1.94 -5.74 -21.27
N PHE A 192 -1.75 -5.95 -19.96
CA PHE A 192 -1.74 -4.88 -18.95
C PHE A 192 -1.14 -5.38 -17.63
N VAL A 193 -0.92 -4.46 -16.69
CA VAL A 193 -0.69 -4.71 -15.25
C VAL A 193 -1.47 -3.71 -14.42
N PHE A 194 -1.88 -4.08 -13.21
CA PHE A 194 -2.41 -3.11 -12.24
C PHE A 194 -1.32 -2.19 -11.69
N GLY A 195 -0.10 -2.69 -11.60
CA GLY A 195 1.02 -1.92 -11.12
C GLY A 195 2.33 -2.65 -11.33
N LEU A 196 3.42 -1.94 -11.11
CA LEU A 196 4.77 -2.46 -11.17
C LEU A 196 5.62 -1.73 -10.12
N ALA A 197 6.62 -2.40 -9.55
CA ALA A 197 7.50 -1.81 -8.56
C ALA A 197 8.96 -2.13 -8.83
N SER A 198 9.83 -1.20 -8.41
CA SER A 198 11.28 -1.35 -8.38
C SER A 198 11.77 -1.16 -6.96
N SER A 199 12.15 -2.25 -6.30
CA SER A 199 12.75 -2.19 -4.96
C SER A 199 14.10 -1.47 -4.97
N ALA A 200 14.87 -1.59 -6.06
CA ALA A 200 16.14 -0.87 -6.22
C ALA A 200 15.92 0.65 -6.38
N GLY A 201 14.87 1.03 -7.10
CA GLY A 201 14.47 2.42 -7.30
C GLY A 201 13.67 3.03 -6.17
N ASN A 202 13.17 2.22 -5.22
CA ASN A 202 12.18 2.61 -4.20
C ASN A 202 10.94 3.28 -4.80
N THR A 203 10.55 2.81 -5.98
CA THR A 203 9.41 3.35 -6.72
C THR A 203 8.41 2.25 -7.03
N GLY A 204 7.14 2.63 -7.06
CA GLY A 204 6.05 1.82 -7.56
C GLY A 204 5.13 2.66 -8.43
N VAL A 205 4.44 2.05 -9.36
CA VAL A 205 3.31 2.67 -10.08
C VAL A 205 2.09 1.77 -9.98
N TYR A 206 0.92 2.36 -9.80
CA TYR A 206 -0.34 1.66 -9.69
C TYR A 206 -1.43 2.39 -10.48
N SER A 207 -2.19 1.64 -11.27
CA SER A 207 -3.30 2.10 -12.08
C SER A 207 -4.63 1.79 -11.40
N LEU A 208 -5.47 2.82 -11.31
CA LEU A 208 -6.86 2.71 -10.91
C LEU A 208 -7.81 2.55 -12.11
N ALA A 209 -7.31 2.59 -13.34
CA ALA A 209 -8.12 2.63 -14.56
C ALA A 209 -9.19 1.53 -14.60
N ARG A 210 -8.77 0.30 -14.27
CA ARG A 210 -9.61 -0.91 -14.34
C ARG A 210 -10.62 -1.07 -13.20
N TYR A 211 -10.62 -0.15 -12.24
CA TYR A 211 -11.65 -0.07 -11.21
C TYR A 211 -12.75 0.92 -11.56
N LEU A 212 -12.58 1.70 -12.64
CA LEU A 212 -13.62 2.60 -13.12
C LEU A 212 -14.80 1.82 -13.70
N SER A 213 -16.01 2.23 -13.35
CA SER A 213 -17.24 1.64 -13.86
C SER A 213 -17.39 1.78 -15.38
N ASN A 214 -16.79 2.82 -15.95
CA ASN A 214 -16.78 3.12 -17.39
C ASN A 214 -15.47 2.68 -18.09
N PHE A 215 -14.69 1.79 -17.48
CA PHE A 215 -13.45 1.31 -18.09
C PHE A 215 -13.74 0.60 -19.42
N GLY A 216 -13.19 1.14 -20.51
CA GLY A 216 -13.33 0.59 -21.87
C GLY A 216 -14.47 1.19 -22.69
N ASP A 217 -15.33 2.03 -22.10
CA ASP A 217 -16.53 2.53 -22.79
C ASP A 217 -16.25 3.70 -23.76
N HIS A 218 -15.19 4.50 -23.58
CA HIS A 218 -14.89 5.68 -24.41
C HIS A 218 -13.40 5.89 -24.74
N GLN A 219 -13.12 6.51 -25.90
CA GLN A 219 -11.81 7.09 -26.22
C GLN A 219 -11.56 8.27 -25.26
N TYR A 220 -10.66 8.09 -24.30
CA TYR A 220 -10.22 9.07 -23.29
C TYR A 220 -11.36 9.52 -22.34
N THR A 221 -11.54 8.75 -21.27
CA THR A 221 -12.57 8.96 -20.25
C THR A 221 -12.25 10.13 -19.32
N ARG A 222 -13.15 11.12 -19.32
CA ARG A 222 -13.48 11.93 -18.15
C ARG A 222 -13.85 10.98 -17.01
N ILE A 223 -13.31 11.17 -15.81
CA ILE A 223 -13.58 10.29 -14.67
C ILE A 223 -15.02 10.52 -14.21
N ASP A 224 -15.85 9.47 -14.21
CA ASP A 224 -17.17 9.50 -13.59
C ASP A 224 -17.14 8.67 -12.29
N LEU A 225 -17.00 9.35 -11.15
CA LEU A 225 -17.14 8.76 -9.82
C LEU A 225 -18.60 8.73 -9.34
N THR A 226 -19.54 9.28 -10.12
CA THR A 226 -20.91 9.60 -9.71
C THR A 226 -21.95 8.57 -10.11
N SER A 227 -21.57 7.33 -10.46
CA SER A 227 -22.56 6.27 -10.56
C SER A 227 -23.17 6.06 -9.16
N SER A 228 -24.35 6.64 -8.97
CA SER A 228 -25.12 6.75 -7.72
C SER A 228 -25.57 5.39 -7.15
N SER A 229 -25.03 4.27 -7.65
CA SER A 229 -25.33 2.91 -7.20
C SER A 229 -24.45 2.42 -6.04
N MET A 230 -23.38 3.13 -5.67
CA MET A 230 -22.50 2.72 -4.54
C MET A 230 -22.86 3.35 -3.20
N GLN A 231 -23.72 4.36 -3.14
CA GLN A 231 -24.11 4.98 -1.86
C GLN A 231 -25.09 4.14 -1.03
N ASP A 232 -25.75 3.15 -1.64
CA ASP A 232 -26.78 2.35 -0.98
C ASP A 232 -26.34 0.93 -0.56
N ASN A 233 -25.09 0.53 -0.81
CA ASN A 233 -24.68 -0.88 -0.64
C ASN A 233 -23.38 -1.12 0.13
N VAL A 234 -22.94 -0.17 0.96
CA VAL A 234 -21.90 -0.48 1.97
C VAL A 234 -22.55 -1.36 3.04
N PRO A 235 -22.17 -2.63 3.20
CA PRO A 235 -22.71 -3.47 4.27
C PRO A 235 -22.36 -2.81 5.61
N ARG A 236 -23.37 -2.40 6.36
CA ARG A 236 -23.20 -1.90 7.73
C ARG A 236 -22.84 -3.03 8.72
N ASP A 237 -22.87 -4.27 8.23
CA ASP A 237 -22.54 -5.48 8.98
C ASP A 237 -21.47 -6.29 8.21
N TRP A 238 -20.28 -6.39 8.81
CA TRP A 238 -19.13 -7.13 8.28
C TRP A 238 -19.00 -8.54 8.89
N SER A 239 -19.93 -8.95 9.75
CA SER A 239 -19.87 -10.24 10.47
C SER A 239 -19.95 -11.47 9.56
N HIS A 240 -20.33 -11.30 8.28
CA HIS A 240 -20.47 -12.38 7.30
C HIS A 240 -19.34 -12.45 6.28
N VAL A 241 -18.42 -11.47 6.26
CA VAL A 241 -17.26 -11.49 5.35
C VAL A 241 -16.24 -12.50 5.88
N ARG A 242 -16.39 -13.76 5.48
CA ARG A 242 -15.32 -14.76 5.65
C ARG A 242 -14.10 -14.24 4.89
N HIS A 243 -12.96 -14.14 5.58
CA HIS A 243 -11.68 -13.75 5.01
C HIS A 243 -11.34 -14.61 3.80
N SER A 244 -11.63 -14.12 2.59
CA SER A 244 -10.98 -14.61 1.38
C SER A 244 -9.55 -14.07 1.40
N PRO A 245 -8.52 -14.92 1.26
CA PRO A 245 -7.15 -14.47 1.27
C PRO A 245 -6.96 -13.48 0.11
N LEU A 246 -6.45 -12.29 0.45
CA LEU A 246 -6.00 -11.27 -0.49
C LEU A 246 -5.16 -11.96 -1.59
N ARG A 247 -5.63 -11.91 -2.83
CA ARG A 247 -4.82 -12.35 -3.97
C ARG A 247 -3.59 -11.44 -4.05
N ALA A 248 -2.42 -12.07 -4.04
CA ALA A 248 -1.13 -11.46 -3.80
C ALA A 248 -0.80 -10.28 -4.73
N PHE A 249 -0.15 -9.26 -4.18
CA PHE A 249 0.69 -8.33 -4.92
C PHE A 249 1.78 -9.11 -5.66
N GLN A 250 1.88 -8.92 -6.97
CA GLN A 250 2.95 -9.53 -7.76
C GLN A 250 4.22 -8.68 -7.58
N VAL A 251 5.09 -9.07 -6.64
CA VAL A 251 6.45 -8.53 -6.53
C VAL A 251 7.32 -9.33 -7.49
N SER A 252 7.52 -8.81 -8.71
CA SER A 252 8.45 -9.43 -9.68
C SER A 252 9.88 -9.21 -9.20
N ASN A 253 10.45 -10.23 -8.56
CA ASN A 253 11.86 -10.27 -8.21
C ASN A 253 12.66 -10.95 -9.34
N GLU A 254 12.58 -10.42 -10.56
CA GLU A 254 13.35 -10.93 -11.70
C GLU A 254 14.78 -10.40 -11.61
N ARG A 255 15.67 -11.18 -10.98
CA ARG A 255 17.10 -11.11 -11.33
C ARG A 255 17.22 -11.71 -12.72
N GLN A 256 17.55 -10.87 -13.70
CA GLN A 256 17.93 -11.30 -15.04
C GLN A 256 19.02 -12.38 -14.94
N GLN A 257 18.73 -13.59 -15.39
CA GLN A 257 19.77 -14.53 -15.78
C GLN A 257 20.21 -14.17 -17.21
N PRO A 258 21.52 -14.10 -17.49
CA PRO A 258 21.99 -13.91 -18.85
C PRO A 258 21.66 -15.16 -19.70
N PRO A 259 21.39 -15.01 -21.00
CA PRO A 259 21.13 -16.14 -21.87
C PRO A 259 22.37 -17.04 -21.97
N GLY A 260 22.15 -18.35 -21.80
CA GLY A 260 23.08 -19.41 -22.18
C GLY A 260 22.85 -19.86 -23.62
#